data_AF-A0A7K4GP66-F1
#
_entry.id   AF-A0A7K4GP66-F1
#
_cell.length_a   1.000
_cell.length_b   1.000
_cell.length_c   1.000
_cell.angle_alpha   90.00
_cell.angle_beta   90.00
_cell.angle_gamma   90.00
#
_symmetry.space_group_name_H-M   'P 1'
#
loop_
_entity.id
_entity.type
_entity.pdbx_description
1 polymer ?
#
loop_
_entity_poly.entity_id
_entity_poly.type
_entity_poly.pdbx_seq_one_letter_code
_entity_poly.pdbx_strand_id
1 'polypeptide(L)'
;MRTGKIFCIIGGLLVLVATYLLTFSQFHMTYTYGLGLIQNLGFIFGQGDIVDIIIAILFVIFLFSGFLLVIGVKSRATAIIGSFLAIGMSVYILYIHYYGIFSVFFTKFLFFTELPLVDGIYPLHIAIDRVGLGTYVLLSGGVIGLIGGILGTSS
;
A
#
# COMPACT_ATOMS: atom_id res chain seq x y z
N MET A 1 -27.39 -5.85 -4.95
CA MET A 1 -26.00 -6.32 -5.18
C MET A 1 -25.73 -7.48 -4.23
N ARG A 2 -25.11 -8.59 -4.68
CA ARG A 2 -24.67 -9.66 -3.75
C ARG A 2 -23.61 -9.10 -2.80
N THR A 3 -23.64 -9.52 -1.54
CA THR A 3 -22.75 -9.08 -0.46
C THR A 3 -21.27 -9.20 -0.83
N GLY A 4 -20.88 -10.25 -1.58
CA GLY A 4 -19.51 -10.42 -2.05
C GLY A 4 -18.99 -9.30 -2.97
N LYS A 5 -19.84 -8.77 -3.86
CA LYS A 5 -19.47 -7.62 -4.72
C LYS A 5 -19.20 -6.37 -3.90
N ILE A 6 -20.01 -6.13 -2.87
CA ILE A 6 -19.86 -4.98 -1.97
C ILE A 6 -18.54 -5.07 -1.22
N PHE A 7 -18.21 -6.25 -0.67
CA PHE A 7 -16.93 -6.46 0.00
C PHE A 7 -15.73 -6.31 -0.92
N CYS A 8 -15.77 -6.79 -2.17
CA CYS A 8 -14.68 -6.54 -3.12
C CYS A 8 -14.48 -5.04 -3.41
N ILE A 9 -15.57 -4.28 -3.56
CA ILE A 9 -15.50 -2.83 -3.78
C ILE A 9 -14.92 -2.13 -2.55
N ILE A 10 -15.45 -2.42 -1.37
CA ILE A 10 -14.97 -1.82 -0.11
C ILE A 10 -13.49 -2.19 0.11
N GLY A 11 -13.13 -3.46 -0.03
CA GLY A 11 -11.75 -3.93 0.12
C GLY A 11 -10.81 -3.25 -0.88
N GLY A 12 -11.20 -3.15 -2.15
CA GLY A 12 -10.43 -2.45 -3.18
C GLY A 12 -10.27 -0.95 -2.90
N LEU A 13 -11.33 -0.28 -2.46
CA LEU A 13 -11.28 1.12 -2.06
C LEU A 13 -10.38 1.34 -0.85
N LEU A 14 -10.46 0.48 0.17
CA LEU A 14 -9.58 0.55 1.34
C LEU A 14 -8.12 0.34 0.94
N VAL A 15 -7.83 -0.62 0.06
CA VAL A 15 -6.49 -0.84 -0.48
C VAL A 15 -6.00 0.39 -1.25
N LEU A 16 -6.83 0.99 -2.10
CA LEU A 16 -6.47 2.21 -2.82
C LEU A 16 -6.24 3.38 -1.86
N VAL A 17 -7.09 3.57 -0.85
CA VAL A 17 -6.89 4.60 0.19
C VAL A 17 -5.61 4.34 0.99
N ALA A 18 -5.29 3.08 1.28
CA ALA A 18 -4.04 2.73 1.93
C ALA A 18 -2.83 3.18 1.11
N THR A 19 -2.88 3.20 -0.23
CA THR A 19 -1.77 3.74 -1.05
C THR A 19 -1.47 5.21 -0.78
N TYR A 20 -2.47 5.99 -0.33
CA TYR A 20 -2.31 7.39 0.07
C TYR A 20 -1.84 7.55 1.52
N LEU A 21 -2.19 6.59 2.40
CA LEU A 21 -1.82 6.58 3.82
C LEU A 21 -0.46 5.92 4.07
N LEU A 22 0.00 5.09 3.13
CA LEU A 22 1.35 4.56 3.10
C LEU A 22 2.28 5.69 2.65
N THR A 23 3.29 5.93 3.47
CA THR A 23 4.07 7.16 3.51
C THR A 23 5.55 6.79 3.56
N PHE A 24 6.44 7.55 2.91
CA PHE A 24 7.87 7.20 2.82
C PHE A 24 8.79 8.43 3.07
N SER A 25 9.91 8.29 3.85
CA SER A 25 10.87 9.19 4.64
C SER A 25 11.66 10.45 4.08
N GLN A 26 11.97 11.57 4.88
CA GLN A 26 12.26 13.11 4.79
C GLN A 26 13.69 13.64 4.69
N PHE A 27 13.78 14.93 4.25
CA PHE A 27 14.79 15.94 4.62
C PHE A 27 14.26 17.40 4.96
N HIS A 28 14.68 18.01 6.10
CA HIS A 28 14.66 19.45 6.54
C HIS A 28 13.35 20.32 6.59
N MET A 29 13.48 21.61 7.02
CA MET A 29 12.49 22.50 7.70
C MET A 29 11.65 23.48 6.81
N THR A 30 11.07 23.07 5.68
CA THR A 30 10.13 23.95 4.94
C THR A 30 9.02 23.17 4.19
N TYR A 31 7.78 23.68 4.23
CA TYR A 31 6.52 22.96 3.96
C TYR A 31 6.02 22.96 2.50
N THR A 32 5.50 21.83 1.97
CA THR A 32 4.35 21.73 1.02
C THR A 32 3.81 20.28 0.81
N TYR A 33 2.63 20.16 0.20
CA TYR A 33 1.54 19.16 0.43
C TYR A 33 1.67 17.74 -0.17
N GLY A 34 0.94 16.80 0.45
CA GLY A 34 0.94 15.37 0.17
C GLY A 34 -0.09 14.86 -0.85
N LEU A 35 0.41 14.03 -1.78
CA LEU A 35 -0.26 13.05 -2.66
C LEU A 35 0.77 11.93 -3.05
N GLY A 36 1.71 11.67 -2.14
CA GLY A 36 3.16 11.61 -2.40
C GLY A 36 3.79 10.36 -2.97
N LEU A 37 3.12 9.52 -3.77
CA LEU A 37 3.85 8.49 -4.52
C LEU A 37 3.49 8.37 -5.99
N ILE A 38 2.22 8.28 -6.38
CA ILE A 38 1.85 8.24 -7.82
C ILE A 38 2.43 9.45 -8.56
N GLN A 39 2.35 10.63 -7.95
CA GLN A 39 2.90 11.87 -8.52
C GLN A 39 4.43 11.92 -8.51
N ASN A 40 5.06 11.12 -7.65
CA ASN A 40 6.51 11.06 -7.44
C ASN A 40 7.18 9.92 -8.19
N LEU A 41 6.41 8.96 -8.73
CA LEU A 41 6.94 7.85 -9.51
C LEU A 41 7.83 8.35 -10.65
N GLY A 42 7.42 9.40 -11.37
CA GLY A 42 8.21 9.96 -12.46
C GLY A 42 9.58 10.49 -12.00
N PHE A 43 9.64 11.12 -10.83
CA PHE A 43 10.88 11.61 -10.24
C PHE A 43 11.76 10.45 -9.75
N ILE A 44 11.18 9.48 -9.04
CA ILE A 44 11.90 8.30 -8.52
C ILE A 44 12.47 7.45 -9.65
N PHE A 45 11.73 7.22 -10.73
CA PHE A 45 12.25 6.48 -11.88
C PHE A 45 13.30 7.25 -12.69
N GLY A 46 13.32 8.59 -12.59
CA GLY A 46 14.27 9.44 -13.31
C GLY A 46 15.57 9.72 -12.54
N GLN A 47 15.52 9.78 -11.21
CA GLN A 47 16.63 10.24 -10.37
C GLN A 47 16.87 9.42 -9.10
N GLY A 48 15.96 8.50 -8.75
CA GLY A 48 16.08 7.64 -7.58
C GLY A 48 17.21 6.62 -7.73
N ASP A 49 17.77 6.19 -6.60
CA ASP A 49 18.73 5.11 -6.63
C ASP A 49 18.06 3.74 -6.82
N ILE A 50 18.86 2.68 -6.96
CA ILE A 50 18.34 1.35 -7.26
C ILE A 50 17.33 0.85 -6.21
N VAL A 51 17.48 1.28 -4.96
CA VAL A 51 16.58 0.88 -3.88
C VAL A 51 15.25 1.63 -4.02
N ASP A 52 15.29 2.93 -4.30
CA ASP A 52 14.12 3.77 -4.51
C ASP A 52 13.27 3.26 -5.69
N ILE A 53 13.93 2.84 -6.77
CA ILE A 53 13.28 2.21 -7.94
C ILE A 53 12.59 0.90 -7.56
N ILE A 54 13.23 0.03 -6.77
CA ILE A 54 12.63 -1.23 -6.31
C ILE A 54 11.36 -0.94 -5.48
N ILE A 55 11.41 0.05 -4.60
CA ILE A 55 10.27 0.43 -3.76
C ILE A 55 9.13 1.01 -4.61
N ALA A 56 9.44 1.85 -5.59
CA ALA A 56 8.45 2.36 -6.53
C ALA A 56 7.75 1.24 -7.30
N ILE A 57 8.48 0.21 -7.74
CA ILE A 57 7.89 -0.98 -8.40
C ILE A 57 6.97 -1.73 -7.44
N LEU A 58 7.40 -1.96 -6.19
CA LEU A 58 6.58 -2.61 -5.17
C LEU A 58 5.29 -1.82 -4.88
N PHE A 59 5.38 -0.49 -4.84
CA PHE A 59 4.21 0.39 -4.71
C PHE A 59 3.26 0.28 -5.91
N VAL A 60 3.79 0.23 -7.14
CA VAL A 60 2.95 0.08 -8.35
C VAL A 60 2.21 -1.25 -8.32
N ILE A 61 2.89 -2.35 -7.97
CA ILE A 61 2.26 -3.67 -7.78
C ILE A 61 1.13 -3.57 -6.73
N PHE A 62 1.38 -2.85 -5.65
CA PHE A 62 0.42 -2.65 -4.59
C PHE A 62 -0.82 -1.85 -5.05
N LEU A 63 -0.62 -0.76 -5.79
CA LEU A 63 -1.69 0.02 -6.41
C LEU A 63 -2.53 -0.86 -7.35
N PHE A 64 -1.89 -1.69 -8.17
CA PHE A 64 -2.57 -2.66 -9.03
C PHE A 64 -3.41 -3.66 -8.24
N SER A 65 -2.98 -4.04 -7.04
CA SER A 65 -3.76 -4.89 -6.12
C SER A 65 -5.15 -4.31 -5.83
N GLY A 66 -5.23 -3.01 -5.57
CA GLY A 66 -6.50 -2.31 -5.32
C GLY A 66 -7.41 -2.31 -6.55
N PHE A 67 -6.85 -2.07 -7.74
CA PHE A 67 -7.60 -2.16 -8.99
C PHE A 67 -8.10 -3.58 -9.27
N LEU A 68 -7.27 -4.60 -9.03
CA LEU A 68 -7.67 -6.01 -9.20
C LEU A 68 -8.83 -6.40 -8.28
N LEU A 69 -8.87 -5.86 -7.06
CA LEU A 69 -10.00 -6.04 -6.12
C LEU A 69 -11.29 -5.40 -6.65
N VAL A 70 -11.22 -4.17 -7.16
CA VAL A 70 -12.40 -3.48 -7.74
C VAL A 70 -12.88 -4.20 -9.00
N ILE A 71 -11.97 -4.59 -9.89
CA ILE A 71 -12.29 -5.40 -11.09
C ILE A 71 -12.80 -6.79 -10.69
N GLY A 72 -12.39 -7.28 -9.52
CA GLY A 72 -12.83 -8.51 -8.87
C GLY A 72 -14.34 -8.69 -8.72
N VAL A 73 -15.10 -7.60 -8.79
CA VAL A 73 -16.57 -7.61 -8.88
C VAL A 73 -17.07 -8.42 -10.08
N LYS A 74 -16.28 -8.51 -11.16
CA LYS A 74 -16.59 -9.30 -12.37
C LYS A 74 -15.93 -10.67 -12.35
N SER A 75 -14.77 -10.83 -11.71
CA SER A 75 -14.03 -12.09 -11.66
C SER A 75 -13.59 -12.44 -10.25
N ARG A 76 -14.04 -13.59 -9.75
CA ARG A 76 -13.64 -14.08 -8.42
C ARG A 76 -12.13 -14.28 -8.33
N ALA A 77 -11.51 -14.77 -9.40
CA ALA A 77 -10.08 -15.01 -9.45
C ALA A 77 -9.28 -13.71 -9.27
N THR A 78 -9.68 -12.62 -9.93
CA THR A 78 -8.97 -11.34 -9.79
C THR A 78 -9.17 -10.73 -8.41
N ALA A 79 -10.35 -10.89 -7.80
CA ALA A 79 -10.57 -10.49 -6.40
C ALA A 79 -9.62 -11.23 -5.45
N ILE A 80 -9.51 -12.54 -5.58
CA ILE A 80 -8.66 -13.37 -4.70
C ILE A 80 -7.18 -13.01 -4.89
N ILE A 81 -6.70 -12.89 -6.14
CA ILE A 81 -5.31 -12.51 -6.42
C ILE A 81 -4.99 -11.12 -5.85
N GLY A 82 -5.85 -10.13 -6.11
CA GLY A 82 -5.70 -8.78 -5.56
C GLY A 82 -5.78 -8.75 -4.04
N SER A 83 -6.47 -9.70 -3.41
CA SER A 83 -6.49 -9.81 -1.95
C SER A 83 -5.19 -10.36 -1.40
N PHE A 84 -4.65 -11.43 -2.00
CA PHE A 84 -3.40 -12.04 -1.56
C PHE A 84 -2.21 -11.12 -1.71
N LEU A 85 -2.16 -10.31 -2.77
CA LEU A 85 -1.12 -9.29 -2.95
C LEU A 85 -1.19 -8.24 -1.83
N ALA A 86 -2.40 -7.74 -1.52
CA ALA A 86 -2.61 -6.76 -0.45
C ALA A 86 -2.26 -7.32 0.95
N ILE A 87 -2.69 -8.55 1.25
CA ILE A 87 -2.39 -9.24 2.52
C ILE A 87 -0.90 -9.56 2.62
N GLY A 88 -0.31 -10.13 1.57
CA GLY A 88 1.10 -10.50 1.54
C GLY A 88 2.01 -9.31 1.81
N MET A 89 1.71 -8.16 1.19
CA MET A 89 2.48 -6.93 1.40
C MET A 89 2.31 -6.35 2.80
N SER A 90 1.09 -6.31 3.35
CA SER A 90 0.89 -5.83 4.72
C SER A 90 1.56 -6.73 5.75
N VAL A 91 1.45 -8.06 5.60
CA VAL A 91 2.14 -9.02 6.47
C VAL A 91 3.66 -8.86 6.34
N TYR A 92 4.18 -8.68 5.13
CA TYR A 92 5.59 -8.43 4.90
C TYR A 92 6.08 -7.15 5.59
N ILE A 93 5.33 -6.05 5.47
CA ILE A 93 5.62 -4.77 6.15
C ILE A 93 5.65 -4.97 7.67
N LEU A 94 4.62 -5.61 8.23
CA LEU A 94 4.55 -5.89 9.67
C LEU A 94 5.73 -6.77 10.10
N TYR A 95 6.03 -7.83 9.35
CA TYR A 95 7.11 -8.76 9.67
C TYR A 95 8.48 -8.08 9.71
N ILE A 96 8.80 -7.24 8.70
CA ILE A 96 10.03 -6.45 8.71
C ILE A 96 10.09 -5.56 9.95
N HIS A 97 9.00 -4.85 10.23
CA HIS A 97 8.96 -3.89 11.31
C HIS A 97 9.19 -4.55 12.69
N TYR A 98 8.58 -5.70 12.95
CA TYR A 98 8.67 -6.37 14.26
C TYR A 98 9.93 -7.24 14.43
N TYR A 99 10.44 -7.87 13.37
CA TYR A 99 11.52 -8.87 13.47
C TYR A 99 12.87 -8.42 12.89
N GLY A 100 12.92 -7.36 12.09
CA GLY A 100 14.17 -6.69 11.70
C GLY A 100 15.21 -7.52 10.94
N ILE A 101 14.80 -8.62 10.30
CA ILE A 101 15.72 -9.63 9.72
C ILE A 101 16.52 -9.12 8.51
N PHE A 102 16.17 -7.97 7.92
CA PHE A 102 16.86 -7.40 6.75
C PHE A 102 17.50 -6.04 7.05
N SER A 103 18.46 -5.97 7.98
CA SER A 103 19.07 -4.73 8.53
C SER A 103 19.57 -3.68 7.52
N VAL A 104 19.99 -4.06 6.31
CA VAL A 104 20.46 -3.11 5.27
C VAL A 104 19.31 -2.54 4.44
N PHE A 105 18.28 -3.34 4.18
CA PHE A 105 17.01 -2.84 3.66
C PHE A 105 16.28 -2.05 4.74
N PHE A 106 16.44 -2.43 6.01
CA PHE A 106 15.75 -1.91 7.20
C PHE A 106 15.84 -0.39 7.35
N THR A 107 16.98 0.24 7.08
CA THR A 107 17.12 1.70 7.24
C THR A 107 16.34 2.48 6.18
N LYS A 108 16.16 1.92 4.98
CA LYS A 108 15.30 2.48 3.95
C LYS A 108 13.86 2.01 4.14
N PHE A 109 13.63 0.70 4.32
CA PHE A 109 12.37 0.03 4.65
C PHE A 109 11.72 0.48 5.97
N LEU A 110 12.41 1.26 6.81
CA LEU A 110 11.85 2.10 7.88
C LEU A 110 10.94 3.23 7.34
N PHE A 111 10.23 2.95 6.24
CA PHE A 111 9.23 3.76 5.56
C PHE A 111 7.93 3.90 6.35
N PHE A 112 8.03 4.08 7.66
CA PHE A 112 6.90 4.32 8.54
C PHE A 112 7.26 5.27 9.68
N THR A 113 8.27 6.10 9.47
CA THR A 113 8.64 7.18 10.38
C THR A 113 8.64 8.51 9.62
N GLU A 114 7.74 9.40 10.06
CA GLU A 114 7.58 10.86 9.95
C GLU A 114 8.05 11.67 8.74
N LEU A 115 8.65 11.07 7.73
CA LEU A 115 9.57 11.81 6.90
C LEU A 115 9.18 11.65 5.34
N PRO A 116 9.38 12.58 4.34
CA PRO A 116 9.27 12.43 2.82
C PRO A 116 10.41 11.92 1.85
N LEU A 117 10.17 10.88 1.01
CA LEU A 117 11.11 10.18 0.06
C LEU A 117 11.63 11.06 -1.09
N VAL A 118 10.83 12.06 -1.44
CA VAL A 118 11.13 13.09 -2.43
C VAL A 118 11.04 14.42 -1.71
N ASP A 119 12.09 15.22 -1.83
CA ASP A 119 12.18 16.52 -1.17
C ASP A 119 10.94 17.38 -1.46
N GLY A 120 10.35 17.91 -0.38
CA GLY A 120 9.19 18.80 -0.45
C GLY A 120 7.81 18.14 -0.47
N ILE A 121 7.68 16.82 -0.30
CA ILE A 121 6.40 16.12 -0.49
C ILE A 121 5.96 15.35 0.74
N TYR A 122 5.22 16.00 1.64
CA TYR A 122 4.88 15.39 2.91
C TYR A 122 3.93 14.20 2.76
N PRO A 123 4.31 13.03 3.27
CA PRO A 123 3.49 11.85 3.14
C PRO A 123 2.49 11.78 4.31
N LEU A 124 1.26 11.33 4.03
CA LEU A 124 0.18 11.28 5.02
C LEU A 124 0.38 10.07 5.96
N HIS A 125 1.24 10.21 6.96
CA HIS A 125 1.45 9.19 7.98
C HIS A 125 0.58 9.46 9.20
N ILE A 126 -0.36 8.55 9.46
CA ILE A 126 -1.05 8.51 10.75
C ILE A 126 -0.45 7.32 11.49
N ALA A 127 0.44 7.57 12.45
CA ALA A 127 1.07 6.52 13.23
C ALA A 127 0.05 5.81 14.13
N ILE A 128 0.03 4.48 14.10
CA ILE A 128 -0.74 3.64 15.03
C ILE A 128 0.24 2.63 15.64
N ASP A 129 0.61 2.89 16.90
CA ASP A 129 1.73 2.23 17.56
C ASP A 129 3.04 2.46 16.77
N ARG A 130 3.74 1.39 16.35
CA ARG A 130 5.01 1.51 15.64
C ARG A 130 4.89 1.46 14.11
N VAL A 131 3.67 1.29 13.58
CA VAL A 131 3.40 1.14 12.13
C VAL A 131 2.35 2.17 11.68
N GLY A 132 2.44 2.64 10.44
CA GLY A 132 1.43 3.57 9.90
C GLY A 132 0.05 2.93 9.73
N LEU A 133 -1.01 3.71 9.93
CA LEU A 133 -2.41 3.37 9.67
C LEU A 133 -2.59 2.75 8.28
N GLY A 134 -1.84 3.23 7.27
CA GLY A 134 -1.86 2.67 5.93
C GLY A 134 -1.62 1.16 5.87
N THR A 135 -0.74 0.61 6.71
CA THR A 135 -0.47 -0.84 6.75
C THR A 135 -1.66 -1.62 7.30
N TYR A 136 -2.34 -1.11 8.31
CA TYR A 136 -3.53 -1.74 8.88
C TYR A 136 -4.73 -1.62 7.95
N VAL A 137 -4.91 -0.48 7.28
CA VAL A 137 -5.96 -0.27 6.27
C VAL A 137 -5.72 -1.18 5.08
N LEU A 138 -4.47 -1.34 4.66
CA LEU A 138 -4.07 -2.29 3.62
C LEU A 138 -4.46 -3.72 4.00
N LEU A 139 -4.02 -4.19 5.19
CA LEU A 139 -4.35 -5.54 5.66
C LEU A 139 -5.87 -5.77 5.71
N SER A 140 -6.60 -4.80 6.28
CA SER A 140 -8.06 -4.85 6.41
C SER A 140 -8.74 -4.89 5.05
N GLY A 141 -8.30 -4.06 4.10
CA GLY A 141 -8.81 -4.03 2.74
C GLY A 141 -8.56 -5.34 1.98
N GLY A 142 -7.37 -5.93 2.15
CA GLY A 142 -7.03 -7.23 1.59
C GLY A 142 -7.91 -8.36 2.16
N VAL A 143 -8.13 -8.40 3.48
CA VAL A 143 -8.98 -9.40 4.14
C VAL A 143 -10.45 -9.26 3.71
N ILE A 144 -10.98 -8.04 3.69
CA ILE A 144 -12.36 -7.78 3.22
C ILE A 144 -12.51 -8.16 1.74
N GLY A 145 -11.52 -7.83 0.92
CA GLY A 145 -11.45 -8.25 -0.48
C GLY A 145 -11.49 -9.77 -0.65
N LEU A 146 -10.76 -10.51 0.20
CA LEU A 146 -10.69 -11.96 0.15
C LEU A 146 -12.04 -12.58 0.50
N ILE A 147 -12.67 -12.08 1.57
CA ILE A 147 -14.03 -12.48 1.97
C ILE A 147 -15.01 -12.22 0.82
N GLY A 148 -14.92 -11.06 0.16
CA GLY A 148 -15.73 -10.74 -1.01
C GLY A 148 -15.52 -11.72 -2.18
N GLY A 149 -14.27 -12.07 -2.46
CA GLY A 149 -13.91 -13.04 -3.50
C GLY A 149 -14.45 -14.44 -3.23
N ILE A 150 -14.36 -14.92 -1.99
CA ILE A 150 -14.83 -16.25 -1.55
C ILE A 150 -16.36 -16.34 -1.54
N LEU A 151 -17.05 -15.34 -0.97
CA LEU A 151 -18.52 -15.28 -0.94
C LEU A 151 -19.15 -15.20 -2.34
N GLY A 152 -18.34 -14.90 -3.34
CA GLY A 152 -18.71 -14.98 -4.74
C GLY A 152 -19.15 -13.65 -5.32
N THR A 153 -18.50 -13.28 -6.42
CA THR A 153 -18.75 -12.06 -7.17
C THR A 153 -19.56 -12.29 -8.44
N SER A 154 -19.79 -13.55 -8.84
CA SER A 154 -20.66 -13.86 -9.97
C SER A 154 -22.13 -13.90 -9.53
N SER A 155 -23.00 -13.27 -10.32
CA SER A 155 -24.38 -13.71 -10.47
C SER A 155 -24.37 -15.02 -11.23
#